data_AF-A0A833Y071-F1
#
_entry.id   AF-A0A833Y071-F1
#
_cell.length_a   1.000
_cell.length_b   1.000
_cell.length_c   1.000
_cell.angle_alpha   90.00
_cell.angle_beta   90.00
_cell.angle_gamma   90.00
#
_symmetry.space_group_name_H-M   'P 1'
#
loop_
_entity.id
_entity.type
_entity.pdbx_description
1 polymer ?
#
loop_
_entity_poly.entity_id
_entity_poly.type
_entity_poly.pdbx_seq_one_letter_code
_entity_poly.pdbx_strand_id
1 'polypeptide(L)'
;MEKKTILTACGLMMMMLILSATTARADLCQDALKALLPCMPFLTGSDPPTPSANCCLGASEVANKATTSEDRKALCVCFKNAAAQDGVKSDRAEQLPDLCKINVPVPIKPGVDCNK
;
A
#
# COMPACT_ATOMS: atom_id res chain seq x y z
N MET A 1 37.56 14.57 -23.11
CA MET A 1 36.51 15.33 -22.38
C MET A 1 35.19 14.58 -22.32
N GLU A 2 34.92 13.65 -23.24
CA GLU A 2 33.66 12.91 -23.36
C GLU A 2 33.37 11.92 -22.21
N LYS A 3 34.39 11.19 -21.72
CA LYS A 3 34.22 10.19 -20.65
C LYS A 3 33.73 10.81 -19.32
N LYS A 4 34.24 11.99 -18.98
CA LYS A 4 33.88 12.71 -17.75
C LYS A 4 32.43 13.21 -17.86
N THR A 5 32.05 13.81 -18.99
CA THR A 5 30.69 14.26 -19.26
C THR A 5 29.67 13.11 -19.32
N ILE A 6 30.04 11.96 -19.88
CA ILE A 6 29.18 10.75 -19.88
C ILE A 6 28.99 10.21 -18.46
N LEU A 7 30.06 10.14 -17.65
CA LEU A 7 29.96 9.71 -16.24
C LEU A 7 29.10 10.67 -15.41
N THR A 8 29.23 11.99 -15.59
CA THR A 8 28.38 12.97 -14.89
C THR A 8 26.94 12.92 -15.37
N ALA A 9 26.70 12.78 -16.68
CA ALA A 9 25.35 12.68 -17.25
C ALA A 9 24.63 11.39 -16.83
N CYS A 10 25.31 10.24 -16.86
CA CYS A 10 24.76 8.98 -16.34
C CYS A 10 24.53 9.05 -14.84
N GLY A 11 25.43 9.65 -14.07
CA GLY A 11 25.27 9.84 -12.63
C GLY A 11 24.05 10.70 -12.28
N LEU A 12 23.86 11.82 -12.98
CA LEU A 12 22.70 12.70 -12.80
C LEU A 12 21.39 12.01 -13.20
N MET A 13 21.39 11.25 -14.30
CA MET A 13 20.21 10.53 -14.77
C MET A 13 19.81 9.40 -13.81
N MET A 14 20.77 8.63 -13.29
CA MET A 14 20.51 7.62 -12.25
C MET A 14 20.00 8.25 -10.96
N MET A 15 20.55 9.39 -10.54
CA MET A 15 20.11 10.09 -9.32
C MET A 15 18.66 10.55 -9.45
N MET A 16 18.25 11.08 -10.61
CA MET A 16 16.87 11.49 -10.89
C MET A 16 15.90 10.30 -10.92
N LEU A 17 16.32 9.15 -11.47
CA LEU A 17 15.52 7.92 -11.49
C LEU A 17 15.29 7.36 -10.08
N ILE A 18 16.32 7.40 -9.23
CA ILE A 18 16.20 6.96 -7.84
C ILE A 18 15.27 7.90 -7.06
N LEU A 19 15.40 9.22 -7.25
CA LEU A 19 14.56 10.21 -6.57
C LEU A 19 13.08 10.05 -6.93
N SER A 20 12.79 9.89 -8.23
CA SER A 20 11.41 9.70 -8.72
C SER A 20 10.79 8.37 -8.28
N ALA A 21 11.57 7.30 -8.15
CA ALA A 21 11.09 6.03 -7.60
C ALA A 21 10.71 6.14 -6.11
N THR A 22 11.41 6.96 -5.33
CA THR A 22 11.07 7.16 -3.90
C THR A 22 9.80 7.98 -3.73
N THR A 23 9.58 9.02 -4.55
CA THR A 23 8.37 9.85 -4.49
C THR A 23 7.14 9.07 -4.97
N ALA A 24 7.27 8.31 -6.07
CA ALA A 24 6.16 7.51 -6.61
C ALA A 24 5.62 6.48 -5.61
N ARG A 25 6.49 5.91 -4.77
CA ARG A 25 6.08 4.94 -3.74
C ARG A 25 5.48 5.59 -2.50
N ALA A 26 5.88 6.81 -2.16
CA ALA A 26 5.22 7.59 -1.12
C ALA A 26 3.79 7.96 -1.55
N ASP A 27 3.62 8.37 -2.81
CA ASP A 27 2.31 8.65 -3.40
C ASP A 27 1.43 7.38 -3.44
N LEU A 28 2.01 6.24 -3.82
CA LEU A 28 1.34 4.93 -3.80
C LEU A 28 0.74 4.59 -2.43
N CYS A 29 1.51 4.77 -1.34
CA CYS A 29 1.05 4.53 0.02
C CYS A 29 -0.07 5.49 0.41
N GLN A 30 0.09 6.78 0.16
CA GLN A 30 -0.92 7.80 0.48
C GLN A 30 -2.23 7.57 -0.26
N ASP A 31 -2.16 7.26 -1.56
CA ASP A 31 -3.33 6.93 -2.38
C ASP A 31 -4.04 5.68 -1.85
N ALA A 32 -3.27 4.66 -1.49
CA ALA A 32 -3.84 3.42 -0.97
C ALA A 32 -4.53 3.61 0.39
N LEU A 33 -3.95 4.41 1.29
CA LEU A 33 -4.58 4.75 2.57
C LEU A 33 -5.87 5.55 2.35
N LYS A 34 -5.88 6.50 1.42
CA LYS A 34 -7.09 7.26 1.06
C LYS A 34 -8.19 6.33 0.53
N ALA A 35 -7.84 5.38 -0.33
CA ALA A 35 -8.78 4.39 -0.85
C ALA A 35 -9.37 3.50 0.27
N LEU A 36 -8.61 3.24 1.34
CA LEU A 36 -9.07 2.44 2.48
C LEU A 36 -9.81 3.23 3.57
N LEU A 37 -9.90 4.57 3.50
CA LEU A 37 -10.64 5.37 4.47
C LEU A 37 -12.09 4.88 4.71
N PRO A 38 -12.88 4.49 3.68
CA PRO A 38 -14.22 3.95 3.88
C PRO A 38 -14.27 2.61 4.62
N CYS A 39 -13.14 1.91 4.75
CA CYS A 39 -13.02 0.64 5.47
C CYS A 39 -12.79 0.82 6.97
N MET A 40 -12.38 2.01 7.42
CA MET A 40 -11.99 2.23 8.81
C MET A 40 -13.04 1.83 9.84
N PRO A 41 -14.35 2.09 9.66
CA PRO A 41 -15.37 1.64 10.61
C PRO A 41 -15.40 0.12 10.79
N PHE A 42 -15.24 -0.63 9.69
CA PHE A 42 -15.17 -2.10 9.72
C PHE A 42 -13.85 -2.60 10.30
N LEU A 43 -12.72 -2.03 9.84
CA LEU A 43 -11.37 -2.43 10.25
C LEU A 43 -11.09 -2.19 11.72
N THR A 44 -11.69 -1.18 12.33
CA THR A 44 -11.54 -0.86 13.77
C THR A 44 -12.58 -1.58 14.65
N GLY A 45 -13.59 -2.20 14.03
CA GLY A 45 -14.68 -2.88 14.74
C GLY A 45 -15.77 -1.95 15.26
N SER A 46 -15.82 -0.71 14.77
CA SER A 46 -16.78 0.33 15.18
C SER A 46 -18.17 0.13 14.58
N ASP A 47 -18.29 -0.36 13.34
CA ASP A 47 -19.55 -0.50 12.57
C ASP A 47 -19.36 -1.45 11.35
N PRO A 48 -20.43 -1.84 10.63
CA PRO A 48 -21.17 -3.12 10.70
C PRO A 48 -20.32 -4.43 10.71
N PRO A 49 -20.94 -5.62 10.86
CA PRO A 49 -20.22 -6.90 10.72
C PRO A 49 -19.64 -7.14 9.32
N THR A 50 -20.05 -6.35 8.32
CA THR A 50 -19.61 -6.47 6.93
C THR A 50 -19.08 -5.13 6.41
N PRO A 51 -18.07 -5.12 5.52
CA PRO A 51 -17.59 -3.90 4.89
C PRO A 51 -18.66 -3.23 4.01
N SER A 52 -18.58 -1.91 3.87
CA SER A 52 -19.43 -1.16 2.94
C SER A 52 -19.03 -1.41 1.48
N ALA A 53 -19.93 -1.14 0.53
CA ALA A 53 -19.60 -1.22 -0.90
C ALA A 53 -18.40 -0.31 -1.26
N ASN A 54 -18.36 0.90 -0.71
CA ASN A 54 -17.26 1.84 -0.92
C ASN A 54 -15.93 1.32 -0.34
N CYS A 55 -15.98 0.62 0.80
CA CYS A 55 -14.79 -0.04 1.33
C CYS A 55 -14.29 -1.12 0.36
N CYS A 56 -15.17 -1.99 -0.15
CA CYS A 56 -14.76 -3.03 -1.08
C CYS A 56 -14.23 -2.47 -2.41
N LEU A 57 -14.79 -1.37 -2.91
CA LEU A 57 -14.26 -0.65 -4.06
C LEU A 57 -12.84 -0.14 -3.79
N GLY A 58 -12.63 0.54 -2.66
CA GLY A 58 -11.31 1.03 -2.28
C GLY A 58 -10.27 -0.08 -2.08
N ALA A 59 -10.66 -1.19 -1.44
CA ALA A 59 -9.79 -2.34 -1.27
C ALA A 59 -9.43 -3.02 -2.62
N SER A 60 -10.37 -3.02 -3.57
CA SER A 60 -10.11 -3.48 -4.94
C SER A 60 -9.14 -2.55 -5.69
N GLU A 61 -9.28 -1.24 -5.55
CA GLU A 61 -8.34 -0.26 -6.13
C GLU A 61 -6.92 -0.45 -5.60
N VAL A 62 -6.78 -0.71 -4.29
CA VAL A 62 -5.49 -1.05 -3.68
C VAL A 62 -4.92 -2.33 -4.27
N ALA A 63 -5.72 -3.38 -4.43
CA ALA A 63 -5.27 -4.63 -5.04
C ALA A 63 -4.78 -4.42 -6.48
N ASN A 64 -5.45 -3.57 -7.25
CA ASN A 64 -5.05 -3.21 -8.62
C ASN A 64 -3.76 -2.37 -8.68
N LYS A 65 -3.40 -1.65 -7.62
CA LYS A 65 -2.13 -0.92 -7.52
C LYS A 65 -0.97 -1.83 -7.10
N ALA A 66 -1.25 -2.97 -6.49
CA ALA A 66 -0.26 -3.90 -5.94
C ALA A 66 0.32 -4.89 -6.98
N THR A 67 0.70 -4.39 -8.15
CA THR A 67 1.03 -5.21 -9.33
C THR A 67 2.42 -5.84 -9.26
N THR A 68 3.43 -5.08 -8.81
CA THR A 68 4.82 -5.57 -8.71
C THR A 68 5.16 -6.04 -7.30
N SER A 69 6.22 -6.84 -7.18
CA SER A 69 6.73 -7.26 -5.86
C SER A 69 7.20 -6.07 -5.02
N GLU A 70 7.74 -5.02 -5.66
CA GLU A 70 8.16 -3.80 -4.98
C GLU A 70 6.97 -3.01 -4.45
N ASP A 71 5.90 -2.88 -5.25
CA ASP A 71 4.67 -2.19 -4.84
C ASP A 71 3.99 -2.93 -3.69
N ARG A 72 3.91 -4.26 -3.75
CA ARG A 72 3.38 -5.09 -2.65
C ARG A 72 4.16 -4.88 -1.36
N LYS A 73 5.49 -4.84 -1.44
CA LYS A 73 6.35 -4.59 -0.28
C LYS A 73 6.15 -3.19 0.28
N ALA A 74 6.08 -2.17 -0.59
CA ALA A 74 5.86 -0.79 -0.20
C ALA A 74 4.50 -0.61 0.49
N LEU A 75 3.43 -1.16 -0.11
CA LEU A 75 2.08 -1.15 0.45
C LEU A 75 2.00 -1.94 1.76
N CYS A 76 2.68 -3.08 1.88
CA CYS A 76 2.71 -3.85 3.12
C CYS A 76 3.32 -3.04 4.27
N VAL A 77 4.48 -2.41 4.05
CA VAL A 77 5.13 -1.58 5.08
C VAL A 77 4.25 -0.39 5.45
N CYS A 78 3.63 0.25 4.45
CA CYS A 78 2.67 1.33 4.63
C CYS A 78 1.50 0.91 5.53
N PHE A 79 0.81 -0.18 5.18
CA PHE A 79 -0.35 -0.65 5.92
C PHE A 79 -0.01 -1.17 7.30
N LYS A 80 1.13 -1.85 7.47
CA LYS A 80 1.62 -2.28 8.79
C LYS A 80 1.72 -1.10 9.75
N ASN A 81 2.29 0.01 9.29
CA ASN A 81 2.48 1.21 10.12
C ASN A 81 1.18 1.96 10.37
N ALA A 82 0.32 2.10 9.36
CA ALA A 82 -0.98 2.74 9.51
C ALA A 82 -1.91 1.93 10.42
N ALA A 83 -2.01 0.62 10.19
CA ALA A 83 -2.86 -0.27 10.96
C ALA A 83 -2.55 -0.28 12.47
N ALA A 84 -1.26 -0.14 12.84
CA ALA A 84 -0.84 -0.02 14.23
C ALA A 84 -1.29 1.31 14.87
N GLN A 85 -1.29 2.41 14.11
CA GLN A 85 -1.68 3.74 14.58
C GLN A 85 -3.19 3.89 14.67
N ASP A 86 -3.91 3.36 13.68
CA ASP A 86 -5.35 3.54 13.53
C ASP A 86 -6.18 2.51 14.31
N GLY A 87 -5.54 1.61 15.06
CA GLY A 87 -6.22 0.62 15.89
C GLY A 87 -6.93 -0.48 15.10
N VAL A 88 -6.42 -0.83 13.90
CA VAL A 88 -6.97 -1.87 13.05
C VAL A 88 -6.94 -3.23 13.75
N LYS A 89 -8.08 -3.91 13.73
CA LYS A 89 -8.29 -5.26 14.25
C LYS A 89 -7.85 -6.28 13.20
N SER A 90 -6.88 -7.13 13.55
CA SER A 90 -6.27 -8.06 12.60
C SER A 90 -7.29 -9.09 12.07
N ASP A 91 -8.19 -9.56 12.93
CA ASP A 91 -9.29 -10.46 12.59
C ASP A 91 -10.28 -9.84 11.59
N ARG A 92 -10.55 -8.52 11.72
CA ARG A 92 -11.39 -7.79 10.76
C ARG A 92 -10.69 -7.63 9.42
N ALA A 93 -9.41 -7.24 9.44
CA ALA A 93 -8.62 -7.07 8.23
C ALA A 93 -8.47 -8.38 7.44
N GLU A 94 -8.36 -9.53 8.12
CA GLU A 94 -8.28 -10.85 7.49
C GLU A 94 -9.59 -11.28 6.82
N GLN A 95 -10.74 -10.83 7.33
CA GLN A 95 -12.05 -11.11 6.73
C GLN A 95 -12.36 -10.22 5.51
N LEU A 96 -11.67 -9.09 5.36
CA LEU A 96 -11.98 -8.11 4.32
C LEU A 96 -11.92 -8.68 2.90
N PRO A 97 -10.88 -9.43 2.47
CA PRO A 97 -10.81 -9.96 1.12
C PRO A 97 -11.98 -10.89 0.78
N ASP A 98 -12.34 -11.79 1.71
CA ASP A 98 -13.42 -12.76 1.52
C ASP A 98 -14.80 -12.07 1.47
N LEU A 99 -15.05 -11.13 2.39
CA LEU A 99 -16.31 -10.39 2.44
C LEU A 99 -16.50 -9.48 1.22
N CYS A 100 -15.41 -8.93 0.68
CA CYS A 100 -15.42 -8.12 -0.52
C CYS A 100 -15.27 -8.94 -1.83
N LYS A 101 -15.01 -10.25 -1.73
CA LYS A 101 -14.75 -11.16 -2.87
C LYS A 101 -13.62 -10.66 -3.78
N ILE A 102 -12.54 -10.19 -3.16
CA ILE A 102 -11.36 -9.65 -3.85
C ILE A 102 -10.12 -10.46 -3.47
N ASN A 103 -9.19 -10.56 -4.42
CA ASN A 103 -7.86 -11.08 -4.14
C ASN A 103 -6.93 -9.91 -3.78
N VAL A 104 -6.66 -9.69 -2.49
CA VAL A 104 -5.73 -8.63 -2.05
C VAL A 104 -4.37 -9.25 -1.79
N PRO A 105 -3.34 -8.94 -2.60
CA PRO A 105 -2.02 -9.56 -2.45
C PRO A 105 -1.17 -8.86 -1.38
N VAL A 106 -1.77 -8.02 -0.52
CA VAL A 106 -1.07 -7.23 0.49
C VAL A 106 -1.84 -7.27 1.82
N PRO A 107 -1.21 -7.65 2.94
CA PRO A 107 -1.86 -7.69 4.24
C PRO A 107 -2.06 -6.28 4.82
N ILE A 108 -3.25 -6.01 5.39
CA ILE A 108 -3.63 -4.74 6.04
C ILE A 108 -3.73 -4.96 7.56
N LYS A 109 -2.65 -5.37 8.22
CA LYS A 109 -2.66 -5.65 9.65
C LYS A 109 -1.34 -5.30 10.34
N PRO A 110 -1.36 -4.96 11.64
CA PRO A 110 -0.13 -4.76 12.39
C PRO A 110 0.68 -6.06 12.48
N GLY A 111 1.99 -5.94 12.74
CA GLY A 111 2.85 -7.09 13.05
C GLY A 111 3.16 -8.02 11.87
N VAL A 112 2.69 -7.74 10.66
CA VAL A 112 3.00 -8.55 9.48
C VAL A 112 4.46 -8.43 9.04
N ASP A 113 5.00 -9.50 8.48
CA ASP A 113 6.33 -9.52 7.85
C ASP A 113 6.20 -9.20 6.36
N CYS A 114 6.72 -8.03 5.97
CA CYS A 114 6.65 -7.51 4.60
C CYS A 114 7.83 -7.95 3.71
N ASN A 115 8.69 -8.84 4.18
CA ASN A 115 9.80 -9.38 3.41
C ASN A 115 9.52 -10.78 2.86
N LYS A 116 8.30 -11.28 3.03
CA LYS A 116 7.85 -12.59 2.57
C LYS A 116 6.90 -12.48 1.40
#